data_AF-A0A529ZDW7-F1
#
_entry.id   AF-A0A529ZDW7-F1
#
_cell.length_a   1.000
_cell.length_b   1.000
_cell.length_c   1.000
_cell.angle_alpha   90.00
_cell.angle_beta   90.00
_cell.angle_gamma   90.00
#
_symmetry.space_group_name_H-M   'P 1'
#
loop_
_entity.id
_entity.type
_entity.pdbx_description
1 polymer ?
#
loop_
_entity_poly.entity_id
_entity_poly.type
_entity_poly.pdbx_seq_one_letter_code
_entity_poly.pdbx_strand_id
1 'polypeptide(L)'
;LAGTLYSFAIFALAFIARPFGTVLFMAIDRAYGRGAKLTIALFLLGTSTVAMAFLPSYEDVGAVAAWLLALTRFLQGLALGGTWDGLPSLLALNAPQNRRGIYAMIP
;
A
#
# COMPACT_ATOMS: atom_id res chain seq x y z
N LEU A 1 -22.35 19.64 -1.06
CA LEU A 1 -21.79 19.16 -2.36
C LEU A 1 -20.26 19.17 -2.39
N ALA A 2 -19.61 20.23 -1.90
CA ALA A 2 -18.14 20.33 -1.92
C ALA A 2 -17.42 19.17 -1.19
N GLY A 3 -17.89 18.77 0.00
CA GLY A 3 -17.29 17.66 0.76
C GLY A 3 -17.30 16.32 0.01
N THR A 4 -18.38 16.01 -0.72
CA THR A 4 -18.50 14.78 -1.52
C THR A 4 -17.54 14.77 -2.71
N LEU A 5 -17.36 15.90 -3.38
CA LEU A 5 -16.38 16.06 -4.46
C LEU A 5 -14.94 15.88 -3.95
N TYR A 6 -14.62 16.45 -2.78
CA TYR A 6 -13.31 16.23 -2.16
C TYR A 6 -13.08 14.77 -1.79
N SER A 7 -14.08 14.06 -1.25
CA SER A 7 -13.97 12.62 -0.98
C SER A 7 -13.68 11.81 -2.24
N PHE A 8 -14.35 12.11 -3.36
CA PHE A 8 -14.08 11.44 -4.64
C PHE A 8 -12.67 11.74 -5.17
N ALA A 9 -12.20 12.98 -5.03
CA ALA A 9 -10.85 13.34 -5.43
C ALA A 9 -9.78 12.59 -4.62
N ILE A 10 -9.97 12.46 -3.31
CA ILE A 10 -9.07 11.69 -2.42
C ILE A 10 -9.04 10.20 -2.83
N PHE A 11 -10.20 9.63 -3.16
CA PHE A 11 -10.28 8.26 -3.67
C PHE A 11 -9.57 8.07 -5.01
N ALA A 12 -9.76 9.00 -5.96
CA ALA A 12 -9.07 8.95 -7.25
C ALA A 12 -7.54 9.07 -7.09
N LEU A 13 -7.08 9.92 -6.18
CA LEU A 13 -5.67 10.11 -5.87
C LEU A 13 -5.03 8.83 -5.29
N ALA A 14 -5.75 8.10 -4.43
CA ALA A 14 -5.32 6.79 -3.94
C ALA A 14 -5.24 5.73 -5.05
N PHE A 15 -6.07 5.83 -6.10
CA PHE A 15 -5.99 4.95 -7.27
C PHE A 15 -4.74 5.21 -8.11
N ILE A 16 -4.37 6.47 -8.32
CA ILE A 16 -3.13 6.87 -9.03
C ILE A 16 -1.88 6.47 -8.25
N ALA A 17 -1.96 6.38 -6.92
CA ALA A 17 -0.88 5.92 -6.08
C ALA A 17 -0.39 4.50 -6.46
N ARG A 18 -1.31 3.62 -6.87
CA ARG A 18 -1.01 2.22 -7.16
C ARG A 18 0.00 2.02 -8.29
N PRO A 19 -0.19 2.58 -9.51
CA PRO A 19 0.78 2.44 -10.60
C PRO A 19 2.14 3.11 -10.28
N PHE A 20 2.15 4.20 -9.52
CA PHE A 20 3.41 4.77 -9.03
C PHE A 20 4.12 3.83 -8.05
N GLY A 21 3.34 3.18 -7.17
CA GLY A 21 3.85 2.22 -6.20
C GLY A 21 4.45 1.01 -6.89
N THR A 22 3.78 0.44 -7.89
CA THR A 22 4.30 -0.71 -8.64
C THR A 22 5.61 -0.37 -9.34
N VAL A 23 5.74 0.79 -9.99
CA VAL A 23 6.99 1.23 -10.64
C VAL A 23 8.12 1.41 -9.61
N LEU A 24 7.84 2.07 -8.48
CA LEU A 24 8.82 2.28 -7.41
C LEU A 24 9.30 0.94 -6.82
N PHE A 25 8.36 0.07 -6.47
CA PHE A 25 8.69 -1.23 -5.88
C PHE A 25 9.32 -2.20 -6.88
N MET A 26 9.07 -2.04 -8.19
CA MET A 26 9.79 -2.77 -9.24
C MET A 26 11.25 -2.33 -9.35
N ALA A 27 11.52 -1.03 -9.19
CA ALA A 27 12.90 -0.52 -9.13
C ALA A 27 13.63 -1.03 -7.87
N ILE A 28 12.95 -1.04 -6.72
CA ILE A 28 13.50 -1.57 -5.47
C ILE A 28 13.77 -3.08 -5.59
N ASP A 29 12.87 -3.84 -6.21
CA ASP A 29 13.07 -5.27 -6.46
C ASP A 29 14.32 -5.53 -7.29
N ARG A 30 14.50 -4.73 -8.35
CA ARG A 30 15.65 -4.88 -9.25
C ARG A 30 16.98 -4.50 -8.59
N ALA A 31 16.97 -3.54 -7.67
CA ALA A 31 18.18 -3.03 -7.02
C ALA A 31 18.56 -3.81 -5.75
N TYR A 32 17.59 -4.20 -4.92
CA TYR A 32 17.80 -4.77 -3.58
C TYR A 32 17.20 -6.17 -3.40
N GLY A 33 16.50 -6.68 -4.41
CA GLY A 33 15.86 -7.98 -4.40
C GLY A 33 14.50 -8.03 -3.70
N ARG A 34 13.85 -9.18 -3.84
CA ARG A 34 12.47 -9.44 -3.44
C ARG A 34 12.22 -9.34 -1.93
N GLY A 35 13.19 -9.77 -1.12
CA GLY A 35 13.09 -9.67 0.34
C GLY A 35 13.01 -8.23 0.81
N ALA A 36 13.90 -7.37 0.32
CA ALA A 36 13.92 -5.94 0.63
C ALA A 36 12.63 -5.23 0.15
N LYS A 37 12.15 -5.54 -1.07
CA LYS A 37 10.87 -5.05 -1.60
C LYS A 37 9.74 -5.29 -0.60
N LEU A 38 9.60 -6.53 -0.12
CA LEU A 38 8.49 -6.92 0.75
C LEU A 38 8.60 -6.34 2.16
N THR A 39 9.80 -6.30 2.73
CA THR A 39 10.02 -5.64 4.02
C THR A 39 9.63 -4.16 3.94
N ILE A 40 10.12 -3.43 2.93
CA ILE A 40 9.79 -2.00 2.76
C ILE A 40 8.28 -1.81 2.54
N ALA A 41 7.65 -2.64 1.71
CA ALA A 41 6.21 -2.54 1.45
C ALA A 41 5.36 -2.81 2.70
N LEU A 42 5.72 -3.82 3.50
CA LEU A 42 5.02 -4.13 4.76
C LEU A 42 5.22 -3.03 5.81
N PHE A 43 6.44 -2.50 5.95
CA PHE A 43 6.70 -1.37 6.85
C PHE A 43 5.92 -0.13 6.42
N LEU A 44 5.89 0.20 5.12
CA LEU A 44 5.12 1.32 4.60
C LEU A 44 3.61 1.15 4.85
N LEU A 45 3.10 -0.06 4.66
CA LEU A 45 1.69 -0.38 4.92
C LEU A 45 1.35 -0.24 6.41
N GLY A 46 2.19 -0.82 7.28
CA GLY A 46 1.99 -0.79 8.73
C GLY A 46 2.07 0.63 9.29
N THR A 47 3.14 1.36 8.95
CA THR A 47 3.32 2.75 9.38
C THR A 47 2.19 3.66 8.90
N SER A 48 1.72 3.52 7.66
CA SER A 48 0.60 4.31 7.16
C SER A 48 -0.72 4.00 7.89
N THR A 49 -0.96 2.73 8.23
CA THR A 49 -2.16 2.31 8.98
C THR A 49 -2.15 2.84 10.40
N VAL A 50 -0.99 2.81 11.06
CA VAL A 50 -0.80 3.40 12.39
C VAL A 50 -0.97 4.92 12.34
N ALA A 51 -0.37 5.59 11.36
CA ALA A 51 -0.51 7.03 11.17
C ALA A 51 -1.98 7.44 10.92
N MET A 52 -2.75 6.62 10.20
CA MET A 52 -4.18 6.82 10.00
C MET A 52 -4.98 6.66 11.30
N ALA A 53 -4.56 5.77 12.21
CA ALA A 53 -5.22 5.59 13.51
C ALA A 53 -5.01 6.77 14.47
N PHE A 54 -3.88 7.47 14.36
CA PHE A 54 -3.58 8.67 15.14
C PHE A 54 -4.09 9.96 14.47
N LEU A 55 -4.91 9.85 13.42
CA LEU A 55 -5.40 11.02 12.72
C LEU A 55 -6.42 11.79 13.58
N PRO A 56 -6.22 13.09 13.83
CA PRO A 56 -7.19 13.90 14.55
C PRO A 56 -8.50 14.02 13.77
N SER A 57 -9.61 14.15 14.49
CA SER A 57 -10.94 14.22 13.87
C SER A 57 -11.11 15.52 13.08
N TYR A 58 -12.03 15.52 12.12
CA TYR A 58 -12.35 16.73 11.35
C TYR A 58 -12.84 17.87 12.26
N GLU A 59 -13.42 17.54 13.41
CA GLU A 59 -13.87 18.53 14.40
C GLU A 59 -12.70 19.30 15.04
N ASP A 60 -11.52 18.68 15.17
CA ASP A 60 -10.35 19.29 15.85
C ASP A 60 -9.51 20.17 14.92
N VAL A 61 -9.34 19.76 13.65
CA VAL A 61 -8.39 20.38 12.69
C VAL A 61 -8.95 20.62 11.29
N GLY A 62 -10.25 20.39 11.08
CA GLY A 62 -10.96 20.74 9.85
C GLY A 62 -10.33 20.12 8.59
N ALA A 63 -10.15 20.94 7.55
CA ALA A 63 -9.66 20.49 6.23
C ALA A 63 -8.28 19.80 6.26
N VAL A 64 -7.46 20.05 7.28
CA VAL A 64 -6.15 19.40 7.45
C VAL A 64 -6.30 17.90 7.70
N ALA A 65 -7.35 17.47 8.42
CA ALA A 65 -7.64 16.05 8.63
C ALA A 65 -7.90 15.33 7.29
N ALA A 66 -8.62 15.96 6.36
CA ALA A 66 -8.88 15.38 5.04
C ALA A 66 -7.61 15.23 4.20
N TRP A 67 -6.69 16.19 4.26
CA TRP A 67 -5.39 16.11 3.57
C TRP A 67 -4.48 15.04 4.16
N LEU A 68 -4.40 14.95 5.49
CA LEU A 68 -3.61 13.90 6.14
C LEU A 68 -4.18 12.51 5.85
N LEU A 69 -5.50 12.36 5.83
CA LEU A 69 -6.17 11.12 5.44
C LEU A 69 -5.90 10.76 3.97
N ALA A 70 -5.87 11.76 3.09
CA ALA A 70 -5.52 11.56 1.69
C ALA A 70 -4.07 11.07 1.53
N LEU A 71 -3.15 11.66 2.29
CA LEU A 71 -1.74 11.28 2.29
C LEU A 71 -1.55 9.84 2.79
N THR A 72 -2.13 9.46 3.94
CA THR A 72 -2.03 8.09 4.46
C THR A 72 -2.67 7.09 3.50
N ARG A 73 -3.80 7.43 2.86
CA ARG A 73 -4.41 6.60 1.81
C ARG A 73 -3.54 6.45 0.57
N PHE A 74 -2.87 7.51 0.15
CA PHE A 74 -1.89 7.45 -0.94
C PHE A 74 -0.74 6.50 -0.59
N LEU A 75 -0.17 6.62 0.61
CA LEU A 75 0.90 5.75 1.10
C LEU A 75 0.45 4.28 1.23
N GLN A 76 -0.78 4.01 1.68
CA GLN A 76 -1.34 2.65 1.69
C GLN A 76 -1.50 2.10 0.26
N GLY A 77 -1.95 2.92 -0.69
CA GLY A 77 -2.07 2.55 -2.10
C GLY A 77 -0.72 2.21 -2.74
N LEU A 78 0.33 2.98 -2.43
CA LEU A 78 1.70 2.69 -2.82
C LEU A 78 2.18 1.34 -2.26
N ALA A 79 1.97 1.12 -0.95
CA ALA A 79 2.40 -0.10 -0.26
C ALA A 79 1.71 -1.35 -0.82
N LEU A 80 0.42 -1.27 -1.11
CA LEU A 80 -0.36 -2.34 -1.73
C LEU A 80 0.19 -2.74 -3.11
N GLY A 81 0.65 -1.78 -3.92
CA GLY A 81 1.31 -2.07 -5.19
C GLY A 81 2.63 -2.84 -5.02
N GLY A 82 3.31 -2.67 -3.89
CA GLY A 82 4.53 -3.41 -3.55
C GLY A 82 4.26 -4.82 -2.98
N THR A 83 3.27 -4.96 -2.10
CA THR A 83 2.99 -6.22 -1.40
C THR A 83 2.27 -7.25 -2.26
N TRP A 84 1.25 -6.84 -3.03
CA TRP A 84 0.42 -7.77 -3.83
C TRP A 84 1.23 -8.56 -4.86
N ASP A 85 2.22 -7.94 -5.50
CA ASP A 85 3.10 -8.63 -6.47
C ASP A 85 4.19 -9.51 -5.81
N GLY A 86 4.47 -9.32 -4.52
CA GLY A 86 5.58 -9.97 -3.82
C GLY A 86 5.19 -11.17 -2.94
N LEU A 87 4.04 -11.10 -2.26
CA LEU A 87 3.59 -12.10 -1.29
C LEU A 87 3.39 -13.51 -1.87
N PRO A 88 2.72 -13.69 -3.03
CA PRO A 88 2.55 -15.02 -3.63
C PRO A 88 3.89 -15.66 -4.02
N SER A 89 4.87 -14.85 -4.41
CA SER A 89 6.20 -15.32 -4.77
C SER A 89 7.02 -15.76 -3.55
N LEU A 90 6.90 -15.11 -2.39
CA LEU A 90 7.57 -15.61 -1.17
C LEU A 90 6.94 -16.90 -0.64
N LEU A 91 5.61 -17.00 -0.68
CA LEU A 91 4.90 -18.22 -0.30
C LEU A 91 5.27 -19.38 -1.23
N ALA A 92 5.43 -19.13 -2.54
CA ALA A 92 5.92 -20.13 -3.49
C ALA A 92 7.39 -20.54 -3.27
N LEU A 93 8.23 -19.63 -2.75
CA LEU A 93 9.65 -19.90 -2.47
C LEU A 93 9.85 -20.72 -1.17
N ASN A 94 9.05 -20.47 -0.14
CA ASN A 94 9.06 -21.26 1.10
C ASN A 94 8.21 -22.53 1.03
N ALA A 95 7.38 -22.70 -0.01
CA ALA A 95 6.57 -23.89 -0.18
C ALA A 95 7.41 -25.09 -0.70
N PRO A 96 7.19 -26.30 -0.16
CA PRO A 96 7.84 -27.51 -0.66
C PRO A 96 7.54 -27.72 -2.15
N GLN A 97 8.54 -28.22 -2.88
CA GLN A 97 8.67 -28.21 -4.35
C GLN A 97 7.44 -28.78 -5.11
N ASN A 98 6.63 -29.61 -4.44
CA ASN A 98 5.46 -30.29 -5.01
C ASN A 98 4.08 -29.65 -4.67
N ARG A 99 4.03 -28.48 -4.00
CA ARG A 99 2.77 -27.76 -3.68
C ARG A 99 2.77 -26.26 -4.00
N ARG A 100 3.78 -25.78 -4.75
CA ARG A 100 3.94 -24.35 -5.08
C ARG A 100 2.71 -23.71 -5.74
N GLY A 101 2.02 -24.45 -6.62
CA GLY A 101 0.82 -23.95 -7.30
C GLY A 101 -0.37 -23.68 -6.37
N ILE A 102 -0.50 -24.43 -5.27
CA ILE A 102 -1.60 -24.28 -4.31
C ILE A 102 -1.35 -23.06 -3.41
N TYR A 103 -0.10 -22.86 -2.97
CA TYR A 103 0.28 -21.73 -2.12
C TYR A 103 0.34 -20.39 -2.87
N ALA A 104 0.53 -20.40 -4.18
CA ALA A 104 0.42 -19.20 -5.03
C ALA A 104 -1.03 -18.79 -5.35
N MET A 105 -2.00 -19.70 -5.15
CA MET A 105 -3.44 -19.47 -5.39
C MET A 105 -4.21 -18.97 -4.15
N ILE A 106 -3.58 -18.93 -2.97
CA ILE A 106 -4.22 -18.41 -1.76
C ILE A 106 -4.10 -16.87 -1.81
N PRO A 107 -5.23 -16.14 -1.87
CA PRO A 107 -5.24 -14.69 -1.98
C PRO A 107 -4.73 -13.99 -0.72
#